data_AF-A0A358R351-F1
#
_entry.id   AF-A0A358R351-F1
#
_cell.length_a   1.000
_cell.length_b   1.000
_cell.length_c   1.000
_cell.angle_alpha   90.00
_cell.angle_beta   90.00
_cell.angle_gamma   90.00
#
_symmetry.space_group_name_H-M   'P 1'
#
loop_
_entity.id
_entity.type
_entity.pdbx_description
1 polymer ?
#
loop_
_entity_poly.entity_id
_entity_poly.type
_entity_poly.pdbx_seq_one_letter_code
_entity_poly.pdbx_strand_id
1 'polypeptide(L)' 'MSKIKVEGPINEGDHSEKKVILDNTPDLSDRTGEVFLEHLESAIGECRKIIADGYRMVDFWSDPDQGIQFTLKKRIR' A
#
# COMPACT_ATOMS: atom_id res chain seq x y z
N MET A 1 14.93 -7.27 -0.26
CA MET A 1 14.45 -6.26 0.71
C MET A 1 13.00 -5.98 0.37
N SER A 2 12.08 -5.94 1.35
CA SER A 2 10.65 -5.75 1.08
C SER A 2 10.42 -4.47 0.30
N LYS A 3 9.90 -4.57 -0.93
CA LYS A 3 9.49 -3.42 -1.75
C LYS A 3 8.17 -2.79 -1.27
N ILE A 4 7.64 -3.28 -0.16
CA ILE A 4 6.40 -2.80 0.46
C ILE A 4 6.75 -2.04 1.73
N LYS A 5 6.26 -0.81 1.82
CA LYS A 5 6.40 0.09 2.95
C LYS A 5 5.02 0.46 3.47
N VAL A 6 4.81 0.33 4.78
CA VAL A 6 3.61 0.82 5.44
C VAL A 6 3.98 2.11 6.18
N GLU A 7 3.29 3.21 5.88
CA GLU A 7 3.48 4.50 6.53
C GLU A 7 2.28 4.87 7.42
N GLY A 8 2.55 5.60 8.50
CA GLY A 8 1.56 6.04 9.48
C GLY A 8 1.52 5.19 10.75
N PRO A 9 0.50 5.41 11.62
CA PRO A 9 -0.62 6.32 11.42
C PRO A 9 -0.23 7.80 11.48
N ILE A 10 -0.72 8.59 10.53
CA ILE A 10 -0.72 10.06 10.59
C ILE A 10 -2.13 10.49 11.01
N ASN A 11 -2.25 11.21 12.13
CA ASN A 11 -3.55 11.70 12.57
C ASN A 11 -3.81 13.07 11.94
N GLU A 12 -4.81 13.16 11.08
CA GLU A 12 -5.25 14.39 10.43
C GLU A 12 -6.70 14.67 10.81
N GLY A 13 -6.92 15.74 11.59
CA GLY A 13 -8.27 16.12 12.02
C GLY A 13 -8.98 15.01 12.81
N ASP A 14 -10.07 14.49 12.27
CA ASP A 14 -10.92 13.46 12.87
C ASP A 14 -10.59 12.02 12.43
N HIS A 15 -9.47 11.83 11.71
CA HIS A 15 -9.09 10.54 11.17
C HIS A 15 -7.60 10.23 11.31
N SER A 16 -7.32 8.93 11.35
CA SER A 16 -6.00 8.32 11.32
C SER A 16 -5.79 7.74 9.93
N GLU A 17 -4.70 8.11 9.27
CA GLU A 17 -4.34 7.68 7.92
C GLU A 17 -3.15 6.73 7.97
N LYS A 18 -3.26 5.59 7.28
CA LYS A 18 -2.16 4.68 6.97
C LYS A 18 -2.02 4.57 5.45
N LYS A 19 -0.79 4.46 4.97
CA LYS A 19 -0.48 4.22 3.56
C LYS A 19 0.25 2.90 3.40
N VAL A 20 -0.11 2.12 2.40
CA VAL A 20 0.66 0.96 1.96
C VAL A 20 1.23 1.29 0.60
N ILE A 21 2.55 1.37 0.52
CA ILE A 21 3.30 1.77 -0.68
C ILE A 21 4.04 0.54 -1.19
N LEU A 22 3.84 0.22 -2.45
CA LEU A 22 4.55 -0.77 -3.22
C LEU A 22 5.47 -0.03 -4.20
N ASP A 23 6.78 -0.18 -4.03
CA ASP A 23 7.75 0.22 -5.06
C ASP A 23 7.69 -0.80 -6.20
N ASN A 24 7.20 -0.35 -7.35
CA ASN A 24 7.15 -1.14 -8.58
C ASN A 24 8.12 -0.62 -9.65
N THR A 25 9.21 0.03 -9.25
CA THR A 25 10.26 0.38 -10.22
C THR A 25 10.65 -0.90 -10.98
N PRO A 26 10.42 -0.96 -12.31
CA PRO A 26 10.53 -2.20 -13.07
C PRO A 26 11.93 -2.78 -12.92
N ASP A 27 12.01 -4.00 -12.43
CA ASP A 27 13.25 -4.74 -12.53
C ASP A 27 13.34 -5.26 -13.96
N LEU A 28 14.19 -4.63 -14.78
CA LEU A 28 14.39 -5.03 -16.18
C LEU A 28 14.97 -6.45 -16.31
N SER A 29 15.39 -7.07 -15.20
CA SER A 29 15.76 -8.49 -15.15
C SER A 29 14.56 -9.43 -14.98
N ASP A 30 13.42 -8.95 -14.47
CA ASP A 30 12.15 -9.68 -14.47
C ASP A 30 11.45 -9.51 -15.83
N ARG A 31 11.38 -10.61 -16.58
CA ARG A 31 10.76 -10.66 -17.92
C ARG A 31 9.34 -11.20 -17.90
N THR A 32 8.88 -11.75 -16.79
CA THR A 32 7.57 -12.38 -16.66
C THR A 32 6.58 -11.50 -15.90
N GLY A 33 7.08 -10.61 -15.03
CA GLY A 33 6.26 -9.77 -14.16
C GLY A 33 5.73 -10.52 -12.93
N GLU A 34 6.16 -11.76 -12.71
CA GLU A 34 5.74 -12.56 -11.56
C GLU A 34 6.17 -11.91 -10.24
N VAL A 35 7.36 -11.29 -10.20
CA VAL A 35 7.86 -10.61 -9.01
C VAL A 35 6.98 -9.41 -8.65
N PHE A 36 6.50 -8.67 -9.65
CA PHE A 36 5.53 -7.60 -9.42
C PHE A 36 4.23 -8.14 -8.83
N LEU A 37 3.68 -9.22 -9.39
CA LEU A 37 2.44 -9.83 -8.91
C LEU A 37 2.56 -10.32 -7.47
N GLU A 38 3.67 -10.99 -7.12
CA GLU A 38 3.94 -11.43 -5.74
C GLU A 38 4.00 -10.25 -4.76
N HIS A 39 4.64 -9.15 -5.15
CA HIS A 39 4.69 -7.96 -4.32
C HIS A 39 3.32 -7.28 -4.20
N LEU A 40 2.53 -7.25 -5.27
CA LEU A 40 1.18 -6.71 -5.23
C LEU A 40 0.27 -7.52 -4.31
N GLU A 41 0.35 -8.85 -4.36
CA GLU A 41 -0.39 -9.73 -3.45
C GLU A 41 0.00 -9.47 -1.98
N SER A 42 1.29 -9.29 -1.72
CA SER A 42 1.80 -8.96 -0.40
C SER A 42 1.30 -7.59 0.09
N ALA A 43 1.25 -6.58 -0.78
CA ALA A 43 0.70 -5.26 -0.46
C ALA A 43 -0.81 -5.30 -0.17
N ILE A 44 -1.56 -6.11 -0.92
CA ILE A 44 -2.98 -6.40 -0.66
C ILE A 44 -3.14 -7.08 0.70
N GLY A 45 -2.24 -7.99 1.06
CA GLY A 45 -2.20 -8.63 2.38
C GLY A 45 -2.10 -7.60 3.52
N GLU A 46 -1.19 -6.63 3.41
CA GLU A 46 -1.06 -5.54 4.39
C GLU A 46 -2.31 -4.65 4.45
N CYS A 47 -2.90 -4.32 3.30
CA CYS A 47 -4.16 -3.58 3.26
C CYS A 47 -5.28 -4.32 4.02
N ARG A 48 -5.40 -5.64 3.82
CA ARG A 48 -6.40 -6.47 4.51
C ARG A 48 -6.21 -6.47 6.03
N LYS A 49 -4.96 -6.54 6.52
CA LYS A 49 -4.65 -6.43 7.96
C LYS A 49 -5.11 -5.08 8.52
N ILE A 50 -4.78 -3.99 7.83
CA ILE A 50 -5.17 -2.63 8.25
C ILE A 50 -6.69 -2.45 8.22
N ILE A 51 -7.39 -3.05 7.25
CA ILE A 51 -8.86 -3.06 7.21
C ILE A 51 -9.45 -3.82 8.41
N ALA A 52 -8.85 -4.94 8.80
CA ALA A 52 -9.27 -5.69 9.99
C ALA A 52 -9.13 -4.86 11.29
N ASP A 53 -8.18 -3.93 11.34
CA ASP A 53 -8.02 -2.97 12.44
C ASP A 53 -9.10 -1.86 12.45
N GLY A 54 -10.06 -1.90 11.52
CA GLY A 54 -11.17 -0.95 11.42
C GLY A 54 -10.87 0.29 10.57
N TYR A 55 -9.81 0.26 9.77
CA TYR A 55 -9.60 1.25 8.72
C TYR A 55 -10.43 0.91 7.48
N ARG A 56 -10.71 1.91 6.66
CA ARG A 56 -11.33 1.75 5.34
C ARG A 56 -10.37 2.29 4.28
N MET A 57 -10.20 1.55 3.20
CA MET A 57 -9.51 2.06 2.01
C MET A 57 -10.36 3.16 1.38
N VAL A 58 -9.76 4.33 1.20
CA VAL A 58 -10.46 5.52 0.69
C VAL A 58 -9.96 5.95 -0.68
N ASP A 59 -8.72 5.59 -1.03
CA ASP A 59 -8.07 6.00 -2.26
C ASP A 59 -6.92 5.05 -2.63
N PHE A 60 -6.56 5.03 -3.90
CA PHE A 60 -5.35 4.40 -4.41
C PHE A 60 -4.83 5.13 -5.65
N TRP A 61 -3.50 5.14 -5.83
CA TRP A 61 -2.88 5.62 -7.05
C TRP A 61 -1.79 4.65 -7.51
N SER A 62 -1.54 4.64 -8.82
CA SER A 62 -0.50 3.82 -9.45
C SER A 62 0.23 4.62 -10.52
N ASP A 63 1.55 4.51 -10.52
CA ASP A 63 2.44 5.09 -11.52
C ASP A 63 3.44 4.01 -11.95
N PRO A 64 3.63 3.77 -13.26
CA PRO A 64 4.58 2.76 -13.75
C PRO A 64 6.03 2.97 -13.29
N ASP A 65 6.43 4.21 -13.02
CA ASP A 65 7.79 4.60 -12.65
C ASP A 65 7.97 4.79 -11.13
N GLN A 66 6.89 4.99 -10.37
CA GLN A 66 6.95 5.22 -8.92
C GLN A 66 6.34 4.10 -8.07
N GLY A 67 5.44 3.29 -8.63
CA GLY A 67 4.77 2.19 -7.94
C GLY A 67 3.30 2.44 -7.61
N ILE A 68 2.80 1.73 -6.60
CA ILE A 68 1.39 1.75 -6.20
C ILE A 68 1.29 2.18 -4.75
N GLN A 69 0.33 3.04 -4.43
CA GLN A 69 0.02 3.40 -3.05
C GLN A 69 -1.47 3.20 -2.78
N PHE A 70 -1.77 2.60 -1.64
CA PHE A 70 -3.10 2.50 -1.07
C PHE A 70 -3.21 3.41 0.15
N THR A 71 -4.27 4.23 0.21
CA THR A 71 -4.54 5.11 1.34
C THR A 71 -5.73 4.58 2.14
N LEU A 72 -5.53 4.35 3.44
CA LEU A 72 -6.53 3.82 4.36
C LEU A 72 -6.77 4.79 5.51
N LYS A 73 -8.03 5.08 5.82
CA LYS A 73 -8.44 5.99 6.89
C LYS A 73 -9.31 5.31 7.93
N LYS A 74 -9.13 5.67 9.20
CA LYS A 74 -9.99 5.27 10.33
C LYS A 74 -10.39 6.51 11.11
N ARG A 75 -11.66 6.62 11.49
CA ARG A 75 -12.13 7.75 12.31
C ARG A 75 -11.58 7.64 13.73
N ILE A 76 -11.02 8.72 14.26
CA ILE A 76 -10.57 8.82 15.66
C ILE A 76 -11.74 9.43 16.43
N ARG A 77 -12.36 8.64 17.32
CA ARG A 77 -13.47 9.09 18.16
C ARG A 77 -12.97 9.93 19.32
#